data_AF-A0A519RQU6-F1
#
_entry.id   AF-A0A519RQU6-F1
#
_cell.length_a   1.000
_cell.length_b   1.000
_cell.length_c   1.000
_cell.angle_alpha   90.00
_cell.angle_beta   90.00
_cell.angle_gamma   90.00
#
_symmetry.space_group_name_H-M   'P 1'
#
loop_
_entity.id
_entity.type
_entity.pdbx_description
1 polymer ?
#
loop_
_entity_poly.entity_id
_entity_poly.type
_entity_poly.pdbx_seq_one_letter_code
_entity_poly.pdbx_strand_id
1 'polypeptide(L)' 'SGLDVLQQLRSSDKYKKLPIVIFSTSSDEQTIAKSLELGANFYVTKPTDFSLFKKTIQHTLSINWDTFKTSKENFVYLN' A
#
# COMPACT_ATOMS: atom_id res chain seq x y z
N SER A 1 -1.78 -15.63 -0.94
CA SER A 1 -2.58 -14.41 -0.71
C SER A 1 -1.75 -13.17 -1.04
N GLY A 2 -2.35 -11.97 -1.10
CA GLY A 2 -1.59 -10.73 -1.30
C GLY A 2 -0.56 -10.47 -0.18
N LEU A 3 -0.88 -10.84 1.05
CA LEU A 3 0.03 -10.72 2.20
C LEU A 3 1.20 -11.71 2.11
N ASP A 4 0.97 -12.92 1.60
CA ASP A 4 2.06 -13.90 1.41
C ASP A 4 3.06 -13.41 0.35
N VAL A 5 2.56 -12.80 -0.73
CA VAL A 5 3.41 -12.18 -1.76
C VAL A 5 4.20 -11.01 -1.17
N LEU A 6 3.56 -10.15 -0.37
CA LEU A 6 4.24 -9.07 0.34
C LEU A 6 5.38 -9.62 1.21
N GLN A 7 5.10 -10.66 1.99
CA GLN A 7 6.10 -11.30 2.86
C GLN A 7 7.28 -11.84 2.04
N GLN A 8 7.01 -12.57 0.95
CA GLN A 8 8.04 -13.11 0.07
C GLN A 8 8.90 -12.01 -0.56
N LEU A 9 8.28 -10.92 -1.03
CA LEU A 9 8.99 -9.77 -1.59
C LEU A 9 9.89 -9.11 -0.54
N ARG A 10 9.42 -8.98 0.70
CA ARG A 10 10.18 -8.35 1.79
C ARG A 10 11.29 -9.23 2.35
N SER A 11 11.19 -10.55 2.23
CA SER A 11 12.27 -11.48 2.54
C SER A 11 13.38 -11.50 1.48
N SER A 12 13.16 -10.92 0.29
CA SER A 12 14.13 -10.90 -0.81
C SER A 12 14.93 -9.60 -0.83
N ASP A 13 16.26 -9.69 -0.67
CA ASP A 13 17.16 -8.53 -0.74
C ASP A 13 17.04 -7.74 -2.04
N LYS A 14 16.70 -8.41 -3.15
CA LYS A 14 16.46 -7.79 -4.46
C LYS A 14 15.32 -6.77 -4.43
N TYR A 15 14.29 -6.98 -3.60
CA TYR A 15 13.08 -6.16 -3.57
C TYR A 15 12.94 -5.37 -2.26
N LYS A 16 13.95 -5.39 -1.40
CA LYS A 16 13.93 -4.75 -0.09
C LYS A 16 13.64 -3.24 -0.14
N LYS A 17 14.06 -2.57 -1.21
CA LYS A 17 13.83 -1.13 -1.43
C LYS A 17 12.67 -0.83 -2.38
N LEU A 18 12.04 -1.85 -2.98
CA LEU A 18 10.94 -1.63 -3.91
C LEU A 18 9.71 -1.11 -3.14
N PRO A 19 9.14 0.05 -3.53
CA PRO A 19 7.88 0.51 -2.96
C PRO A 19 6.76 -0.50 -3.27
N ILE A 20 6.06 -0.97 -2.23
CA ILE A 20 4.93 -1.88 -2.37
C ILE A 20 3.69 -1.20 -1.82
N VAL A 21 2.68 -1.05 -2.67
CA VAL A 21 1.37 -0.51 -2.32
C VAL A 21 0.36 -1.65 -2.30
N ILE A 22 -0.37 -1.79 -1.20
CA ILE A 22 -1.50 -2.72 -1.13
C ILE A 22 -2.74 -2.01 -1.69
N PHE A 23 -3.40 -2.67 -2.65
CA PHE A 23 -4.62 -2.18 -3.25
C PHE A 23 -5.73 -3.21 -3.01
N SER A 24 -6.67 -2.91 -2.12
CA SER A 24 -7.64 -3.89 -1.60
C SER A 24 -9.04 -3.30 -1.44
N THR A 25 -10.10 -4.07 -1.70
CA THR A 25 -11.48 -3.66 -1.36
C THR A 25 -11.74 -3.70 0.13
N SER A 26 -10.88 -4.38 0.92
CA SER A 26 -11.06 -4.44 2.36
C SER A 26 -10.55 -3.17 3.03
N SER A 27 -11.37 -2.64 3.93
CA SER A 27 -11.03 -1.57 4.86
C SER A 27 -10.94 -2.08 6.31
N ASP A 28 -10.80 -3.40 6.51
CA ASP A 28 -10.69 -3.98 7.84
C ASP A 28 -9.34 -3.63 8.49
N GLU A 29 -9.39 -3.21 9.76
CA GLU A 29 -8.22 -2.73 10.48
C GLU A 29 -7.14 -3.81 10.66
N GLN A 30 -7.53 -5.08 10.74
CA GLN A 30 -6.58 -6.19 10.93
C GLN A 30 -5.70 -6.38 9.70
N THR A 31 -6.29 -6.37 8.50
CA THR A 31 -5.57 -6.48 7.23
C THR A 31 -4.68 -5.26 6.99
N ILE A 32 -5.18 -4.06 7.32
CA ILE A 32 -4.39 -2.82 7.23
C ILE A 32 -3.17 -2.91 8.17
N ALA A 33 -3.40 -3.19 9.45
CA ALA A 33 -2.34 -3.33 10.44
C ALA A 33 -1.32 -4.41 10.02
N LYS A 34 -1.82 -5.56 9.54
CA LYS A 34 -0.95 -6.64 9.11
C LYS A 34 -0.10 -6.28 7.89
N SER A 35 -0.67 -5.54 6.94
CA SER A 35 0.05 -5.05 5.77
C SER A 35 1.18 -4.10 6.17
N LEU A 36 0.93 -3.21 7.13
CA LEU A 36 1.94 -2.31 7.68
C LEU A 36 3.06 -3.08 8.38
N GLU A 37 2.71 -4.03 9.26
CA GLU A 37 3.68 -4.90 9.96
C GLU A 37 4.57 -5.68 8.99
N LEU A 38 4.01 -6.18 7.90
CA LEU A 38 4.74 -6.91 6.87
C LEU A 38 5.59 -6.01 5.96
N GLY A 39 5.54 -4.69 6.14
CA GLY A 39 6.41 -3.74 5.46
C GLY A 39 5.85 -3.21 4.14
N ALA A 40 4.54 -3.23 3.93
CA ALA A 40 3.95 -2.42 2.86
C ALA A 40 4.27 -0.93 3.08
N ASN A 41 4.46 -0.19 2.00
CA ASN A 41 4.73 1.24 2.08
C ASN A 41 3.45 2.07 2.19
N PHE A 42 2.37 1.59 1.59
CA PHE A 42 1.12 2.32 1.50
C PHE A 42 -0.04 1.35 1.29
N TYR A 43 -1.22 1.73 1.76
CA TYR A 43 -2.45 0.97 1.64
C TYR A 43 -3.52 1.85 1.01
N VAL A 44 -4.12 1.36 -0.05
CA VAL A 44 -5.12 2.06 -0.83
C VAL A 44 -6.37 1.21 -0.91
N THR A 45 -7.48 1.74 -0.41
CA THR A 45 -8.78 1.09 -0.56
C THR A 45 -9.23 1.22 -2.01
N LYS A 46 -9.60 0.09 -2.64
CA LYS A 46 -10.09 0.05 -4.02
C LYS A 46 -11.38 0.86 -4.13
N PRO A 47 -11.38 1.95 -4.90
CA PRO A 47 -12.61 2.68 -5.14
C PRO A 47 -13.59 1.84 -5.94
N THR A 48 -14.87 1.98 -5.65
CA THR A 48 -15.97 1.37 -6.42
C THR A 48 -16.30 2.18 -7.68
N ASP A 49 -16.03 3.49 -7.66
CA ASP A 49 -16.24 4.40 -8.78
C ASP A 49 -14.95 4.58 -9.62
N PHE A 50 -15.12 4.64 -10.95
CA PHE A 50 -14.00 4.77 -11.88
C PHE A 50 -13.32 6.14 -11.84
N SER A 51 -14.07 7.20 -11.57
CA SER A 51 -13.50 8.55 -11.44
C SER A 51 -12.63 8.63 -10.18
N LEU A 52 -13.09 8.01 -9.09
CA LEU A 52 -12.31 7.89 -7.85
C LEU A 52 -11.10 6.98 -8.03
N PHE A 53 -11.24 5.86 -8.76
CA PHE A 53 -10.12 4.99 -9.13
C PHE A 53 -8.99 5.78 -9.80
N LYS A 54 -9.30 6.60 -10.81
CA LYS A 54 -8.29 7.43 -11.49
C LYS A 54 -7.57 8.37 -10.54
N LYS A 55 -8.32 9.09 -9.69
CA LYS A 55 -7.75 10.02 -8.70
C LYS A 55 -6.82 9.30 -7.72
N THR A 56 -7.25 8.15 -7.21
CA THR A 56 -6.50 7.34 -6.26
C THR A 56 -5.20 6.80 -6.85
N ILE A 57 -5.23 6.30 -8.09
CA ILE A 57 -4.01 5.86 -8.80
C ILE A 57 -3.09 7.05 -9.10
N GLN A 58 -3.63 8.18 -9.58
CA GLN A 58 -2.84 9.39 -9.83
C GLN A 58 -2.13 9.88 -8.56
N HIS A 59 -2.85 9.92 -7.43
CA HIS A 59 -2.28 10.28 -6.14
C HIS A 59 -1.13 9.33 -5.77
N THR A 60 -1.35 8.03 -5.84
CA THR A 60 -0.34 7.00 -5.49
C THR A 60 0.91 7.10 -6.37
N LEU A 61 0.74 7.33 -7.67
CA LEU A 61 1.86 7.49 -8.61
C LEU A 61 2.60 8.83 -8.46
N SER A 62 1.95 9.86 -7.90
CA SER A 62 2.57 11.16 -7.66
C SER A 62 3.48 11.20 -6.42
N ILE A 63 3.42 10.17 -5.57
CA ILE A 63 4.25 10.07 -4.37
C ILE A 63 5.73 9.94 -4.78
N ASN A 64 6.58 10.77 -4.19
CA ASN A 64 8.02 10.60 -4.29
C ASN A 64 8.47 9.49 -3.32
N TRP A 65 8.58 8.26 -3.84
CA TRP A 65 8.92 7.09 -3.03
C TRP A 65 10.37 7.07 -2.50
N ASP A 66 11.27 7.88 -3.05
CA ASP A 66 12.64 7.99 -2.53
C ASP A 66 12.69 8.73 -1.20
N THR A 67 11.72 9.62 -0.94
CA THR A 67 11.64 10.43 0.30
C THR A 67 10.47 10.05 1.18
N PHE A 68 9.50 9.30 0.67
CA PHE A 68 8.33 8.85 1.42
C PHE A 68 8.73 7.90 2.56
N LYS A 69 8.37 8.26 3.80
CA LYS A 69 8.55 7.42 4.98
C LYS A 69 7.21 6.99 5.51
N THR A 70 6.94 5.69 5.46
CA THR A 70 5.71 5.10 5.97
C THR A 70 5.62 5.26 7.49
N SER A 71 4.46 5.72 7.97
CA SER A 71 4.07 5.82 9.37
C SER A 71 2.59 5.44 9.51
N LYS A 72 2.10 5.24 10.73
CA LYS A 72 0.68 4.89 10.95
C LYS A 72 -0.26 5.97 10.42
N GLU A 73 0.15 7.23 10.48
CA GLU A 73 -0.64 8.40 10.13
C GLU A 73 -0.76 8.60 8.61
N ASN A 74 0.22 8.14 7.83
CA ASN A 74 0.26 8.31 6.38
C ASN A 74 0.17 6.99 5.59
N PHE A 75 -0.01 5.86 6.27
CA PHE A 75 -0.01 4.55 5.63
C PHE A 75 -1.25 4.31 4.78
N VAL A 76 -2.41 4.85 5.17
CA VAL A 76 -3.69 4.53 4.54
C VAL A 76 -4.20 5.75 3.77
N TYR A 77 -4.53 5.54 2.51
CA TYR A 77 -5.31 6.47 1.71
C TYR A 77 -6.76 6.01 1.64
N LEU A 78 -7.63 6.76 2.31
CA LEU A 78 -9.07 6.60 2.28
C LEU A 78 -9.65 7.73 1.42
N ASN A 79 -10.41 7.37 0.40
CA ASN A 79 -11.01 8.28 -0.56
C ASN A 79 -12.48 7.91 -0.76
#